data_AF-A0A6J4GGW0-F1
#
_entry.id   AF-A0A6J4GGW0-F1
#
_cell.length_a   1.000
_cell.length_b   1.000
_cell.length_c   1.000
_cell.angle_alpha   90.00
_cell.angle_beta   90.00
_cell.angle_gamma   90.00
#
_symmetry.space_group_name_H-M   'P 1'
#
loop_
_entity.id
_entity.type
_entity.pdbx_description
1 polymer ?
#
loop_
_entity_poly.entity_id
_entity_poly.type
_entity_poly.pdbx_seq_one_letter_code
_entity_poly.pdbx_strand_id
1 'polypeptide(L)'
;MTNIRPEIKTIVFFISYFVLALIGEKTSPSGVCTPGLGFLLFLLAIPISIIYSLILFFKYHKTENKQYLNSVFIISGIWVLLFIFLSFNNS
;
A
#
# COMPACT_ATOMS: atom_id res chain seq x y z
N MET A 1 -8.23 -24.41 -1.15
CA MET A 1 -8.13 -22.93 -1.27
C MET A 1 -8.44 -22.33 0.10
N THR A 2 -7.42 -21.88 0.82
CA THR A 2 -7.61 -21.30 2.16
C THR A 2 -8.37 -19.98 2.05
N ASN A 3 -9.51 -19.89 2.73
CA ASN A 3 -10.39 -18.73 2.74
C ASN A 3 -9.78 -17.64 3.64
N ILE A 4 -8.62 -17.11 3.22
CA ILE A 4 -7.89 -16.09 3.97
C ILE A 4 -8.69 -14.79 3.89
N ARG A 5 -8.95 -14.20 5.06
CA ARG A 5 -9.71 -12.95 5.21
C ARG A 5 -9.11 -11.85 4.32
N PRO A 6 -9.95 -11.05 3.63
CA PRO A 6 -9.48 -10.01 2.72
C PRO A 6 -8.58 -8.98 3.44
N GLU A 7 -8.85 -8.71 4.72
CA GLU A 7 -8.08 -7.81 5.58
C GLU A 7 -6.60 -8.25 5.65
N ILE A 8 -6.37 -9.54 5.94
CA ILE A 8 -5.03 -10.12 6.06
C ILE A 8 -4.32 -10.08 4.71
N LYS A 9 -5.03 -10.37 3.62
CA LYS A 9 -4.45 -10.29 2.27
C LYS A 9 -3.99 -8.87 1.93
N THR A 10 -4.80 -7.87 2.26
CA THR A 10 -4.46 -6.46 2.03
C THR A 10 -3.22 -6.06 2.82
N ILE A 11 -3.17 -6.39 4.11
CA ILE A 11 -2.01 -6.09 4.98
C ILE A 11 -0.74 -6.76 4.43
N VAL A 12 -0.80 -8.07 4.16
CA VAL A 12 0.35 -8.82 3.66
C VAL A 12 0.84 -8.27 2.31
N PHE A 13 -0.09 -7.92 1.41
CA PHE A 13 0.26 -7.31 0.13
C PHE A 13 1.06 -6.02 0.33
N PHE A 14 0.54 -5.05 1.08
CA PHE A 14 1.22 -3.77 1.29
C PHE A 14 2.55 -3.93 2.05
N ILE A 15 2.62 -4.79 3.07
CA ILE A 15 3.88 -5.07 3.77
C ILE A 15 4.92 -5.63 2.79
N SER A 16 4.56 -6.65 2.01
CA SER A 16 5.48 -7.24 1.04
C SER A 16 5.90 -6.23 -0.04
N TYR A 17 4.98 -5.38 -0.47
CA TYR A 17 5.22 -4.33 -1.45
C TYR A 17 6.23 -3.30 -0.95
N PHE A 18 6.06 -2.80 0.28
CA PHE A 18 7.00 -1.84 0.86
C PHE A 18 8.36 -2.47 1.17
N VAL A 19 8.42 -3.74 1.58
CA VAL A 19 9.69 -4.47 1.73
C VAL A 19 10.44 -4.54 0.40
N LEU A 20 9.74 -4.85 -0.70
CA LEU A 20 10.34 -4.85 -2.04
C LEU A 20 10.79 -3.45 -2.46
N ALA A 21 10.05 -2.39 -2.12
CA ALA A 21 10.47 -1.01 -2.37
C ALA A 21 11.77 -0.66 -1.62
N LEU A 22 11.90 -1.06 -0.35
CA LEU A 22 13.11 -0.84 0.44
C LEU A 22 14.32 -1.61 -0.11
N ILE A 23 14.12 -2.87 -0.54
CA ILE A 23 15.17 -3.65 -1.20
C ILE A 23 15.56 -2.99 -2.52
N GLY A 24 14.56 -2.55 -3.29
CA GLY A 24 14.73 -1.83 -4.54
C GLY A 24 15.62 -0.60 -4.40
N GLU A 25 15.38 0.20 -3.36
CA GLU A 25 16.20 1.37 -3.04
C GLU A 25 17.65 0.99 -2.72
N LYS A 26 17.89 -0.14 -2.04
CA LYS A 26 19.27 -0.60 -1.78
C LYS A 26 19.98 -1.10 -3.04
N THR A 27 19.24 -1.68 -3.98
CA THR A 27 19.81 -2.19 -5.24
C THR A 27 20.03 -1.12 -6.30
N SER A 28 19.17 -0.09 -6.34
CA SER A 28 19.24 1.02 -7.27
C SER A 28 18.82 2.29 -6.52
N PRO A 29 19.78 2.92 -5.81
CA PRO A 29 19.50 4.06 -4.96
C PRO A 29 19.14 5.30 -5.77
N SER A 30 18.27 6.11 -5.18
CA SER A 30 17.85 7.39 -5.75
C SER A 30 18.99 8.40 -5.71
N GLY A 31 19.20 9.08 -6.84
CA GLY A 31 20.10 10.21 -6.97
C GLY A 31 19.34 11.50 -7.26
N VAL A 32 20.05 12.64 -7.22
CA VAL A 32 19.48 13.98 -7.50
C VAL A 32 18.78 14.09 -8.85
N CYS A 33 19.21 13.32 -9.85
CA CYS A 33 18.65 13.36 -11.21
C CYS A 33 18.15 11.99 -11.70
N THR A 34 18.23 10.94 -10.86
CA THR A 34 17.86 9.58 -11.23
C THR A 34 16.96 9.00 -10.14
N PRO A 35 15.65 8.88 -10.38
CA PRO A 35 14.77 8.25 -9.41
C PRO A 35 15.18 6.79 -9.22
N GLY A 36 15.42 6.40 -7.97
CA GLY A 36 15.78 5.04 -7.62
C GLY A 36 14.58 4.10 -7.78
N LEU A 37 14.86 2.80 -7.78
CA LEU A 37 13.81 1.80 -7.96
C LEU A 37 12.84 1.78 -6.77
N GLY A 38 13.33 2.06 -5.56
CA GLY A 38 12.47 2.20 -4.38
C GLY A 38 11.54 3.40 -4.47
N PHE A 39 12.05 4.55 -4.91
CA PHE A 39 11.22 5.74 -5.16
C PHE A 39 10.13 5.50 -6.21
N LEU A 40 10.48 4.84 -7.33
CA LEU A 40 9.50 4.52 -8.37
C LEU A 40 8.40 3.57 -7.86
N LEU A 41 8.78 2.54 -7.10
CA LEU A 41 7.80 1.64 -6.47
C LEU A 41 6.94 2.38 -5.44
N PHE A 42 7.51 3.28 -4.65
CA PHE A 42 6.75 4.12 -3.73
C PHE A 42 5.72 4.98 -4.47
N LEU A 43 6.12 5.64 -5.56
CA LEU A 43 5.23 6.46 -6.38
C LEU A 43 4.10 5.61 -6.99
N LEU A 44 4.42 4.39 -7.42
CA LEU A 44 3.46 3.42 -7.97
C LEU A 44 2.50 2.87 -6.90
N ALA A 45 2.89 2.89 -5.62
CA ALA A 45 2.01 2.48 -4.51
C ALA A 45 0.74 3.33 -4.44
N ILE A 46 0.82 4.62 -4.79
CA ILE A 46 -0.31 5.55 -4.77
C ILE A 46 -1.42 5.08 -5.72
N PRO A 47 -1.22 4.99 -7.05
CA PRO A 47 -2.26 4.54 -7.96
C PRO A 47 -2.71 3.10 -7.68
N ILE A 48 -1.81 2.19 -7.26
CA ILE A 48 -2.18 0.82 -6.88
C ILE A 48 -3.17 0.84 -5.72
N SER A 49 -2.92 1.65 -4.69
CA SER A 49 -3.80 1.73 -3.52
C SER A 49 -5.19 2.29 -3.83
N ILE A 50 -5.28 3.25 -4.75
CA ILE A 50 -6.55 3.82 -5.23
C ILE A 50 -7.33 2.74 -6.00
N ILE A 51 -6.70 2.10 -7.00
CA ILE A 51 -7.34 1.06 -7.81
C ILE A 51 -7.81 -0.10 -6.92
N TYR A 52 -6.96 -0.55 -6.01
CA TYR A 52 -7.29 -1.66 -5.11
C TYR A 52 -8.43 -1.29 -4.14
N SER A 53 -8.45 -0.06 -3.62
CA SER A 53 -9.56 0.43 -2.79
C SER A 53 -10.87 0.48 -3.55
N LEU A 54 -10.87 0.93 -4.81
CA LEU A 54 -12.05 0.92 -5.69
C LEU A 54 -12.58 -0.50 -5.92
N ILE A 55 -11.69 -1.47 -6.17
CA ILE A 55 -12.06 -2.88 -6.35
C ILE A 55 -12.71 -3.44 -5.08
N LEU A 56 -12.14 -3.15 -3.90
CA LEU A 56 -12.69 -3.58 -2.61
C LEU A 56 -14.05 -2.93 -2.33
N PHE A 57 -14.20 -1.64 -2.62
CA PHE A 57 -15.45 -0.92 -2.47
C PHE A 57 -16.55 -1.47 -3.39
N PHE A 58 -16.21 -1.78 -4.65
CA PHE A 58 -17.14 -2.43 -5.57
C PHE A 58 -17.57 -3.82 -5.07
N LYS A 59 -16.62 -4.61 -4.53
CA LYS A 59 -16.93 -5.92 -3.93
C LYS A 59 -17.80 -5.80 -2.67
N TYR A 60 -17.58 -4.76 -1.87
CA TYR A 60 -18.44 -4.44 -0.73
C TYR A 60 -19.87 -4.19 -1.19
N HIS A 61 -20.09 -3.32 -2.19
CA HIS A 61 -21.43 -3.03 -2.70
C HIS A 61 -22.13 -4.26 -3.29
N LYS A 62 -21.36 -5.20 -3.86
CA LYS A 62 -21.93 -6.43 -4.44
C LYS A 62 -22.28 -7.51 -3.40
N THR A 63 -21.53 -7.56 -2.29
CA THR A 63 -21.58 -8.70 -1.35
C THR A 63 -22.10 -8.29 0.03
N GLU A 64 -22.23 -6.99 0.31
CA GLU A 64 -22.53 -6.37 1.62
C GLU A 64 -21.60 -6.83 2.77
N ASN A 65 -20.47 -7.46 2.45
CA ASN A 65 -19.54 -7.99 3.44
C ASN A 65 -18.64 -6.87 3.98
N LYS A 66 -18.88 -6.49 5.24
CA LYS A 66 -18.14 -5.46 6.00
C LYS A 66 -16.62 -5.66 6.02
N GLN A 67 -16.11 -6.88 5.82
CA GLN A 67 -14.66 -7.15 5.78
C GLN A 67 -13.96 -6.40 4.63
N TYR A 68 -14.65 -6.17 3.50
CA TYR A 68 -14.07 -5.39 2.40
C TYR A 68 -13.96 -3.90 2.74
N LEU A 69 -14.94 -3.37 3.47
CA LEU A 69 -14.91 -1.99 3.98
C LEU A 69 -13.76 -1.81 4.99
N ASN A 70 -13.58 -2.79 5.90
CA ASN A 70 -12.45 -2.81 6.83
C ASN A 70 -11.11 -2.77 6.10
N SER A 71 -10.94 -3.56 5.03
CA SER A 71 -9.72 -3.52 4.20
C SER A 71 -9.45 -2.11 3.63
N VAL A 72 -10.47 -1.38 3.19
CA VAL A 72 -10.30 0.00 2.70
C VAL A 72 -9.84 0.94 3.81
N PHE A 73 -10.42 0.82 5.01
CA PHE A 73 -9.96 1.59 6.17
C PHE A 73 -8.52 1.27 6.58
N ILE A 74 -8.11 0.00 6.49
CA ILE A 74 -6.73 -0.41 6.73
C ILE A 74 -5.77 0.27 5.73
N ILE A 75 -6.11 0.31 4.44
CA ILE A 75 -5.30 0.99 3.42
C ILE A 75 -5.16 2.47 3.74
N SER A 76 -6.26 3.13 4.09
CA SER A 76 -6.23 4.54 4.51
C SER A 76 -5.37 4.75 5.75
N GLY A 77 -5.49 3.88 6.76
CA GLY A 77 -4.68 3.92 7.97
C GLY A 77 -3.18 3.75 7.71
N ILE A 78 -2.80 2.85 6.79
CA ILE A 78 -1.40 2.68 6.36
C ILE A 78 -0.86 3.97 5.74
N TRP A 79 -1.61 4.62 4.86
CA TRP A 79 -1.20 5.89 4.25
C TRP A 79 -1.08 7.03 5.27
N VAL A 80 -2.02 7.13 6.21
CA VAL A 80 -1.95 8.14 7.28
C VAL A 80 -0.72 7.92 8.15
N LEU A 81 -0.47 6.68 8.58
CA LEU A 81 0.74 6.35 9.35
C LEU A 81 2.02 6.67 8.58
N LEU A 82 2.05 6.35 7.28
CA LEU A 82 3.20 6.64 6.42
C LEU A 82 3.42 8.15 6.26
N PHE A 83 2.36 8.92 6.09
CA PHE A 83 2.43 10.38 5.98
C PHE A 83 2.94 11.02 7.28
N ILE A 84 2.45 10.55 8.43
CA ILE A 84 2.93 10.98 9.75
C ILE A 84 4.42 10.66 9.90
N PHE A 85 4.83 9.43 9.55
CA PHE A 85 6.23 9.02 9.63
C PHE A 85 7.15 9.88 8.76
N LEU A 86 6.75 10.17 7.51
CA LEU A 86 7.48 11.07 6.62
C LEU A 86 7.54 12.49 7.17
N SER A 87 6.44 13.00 7.75
CA SER A 87 6.38 14.33 8.34
C SER A 87 7.35 14.48 9.50
N PHE A 88 7.49 13.46 10.35
CA PHE A 88 8.45 13.47 11.47
C PHE A 88 9.90 13.36 10.99
N ASN A 89 10.17 12.60 9.92
CA ASN A 89 11.52 12.45 9.39
C ASN A 89 12.03 13.70 8.65
N ASN A 90 11.13 14.59 8.22
CA ASN A 90 11.45 15.86 7.55
C ASN A 90 11.49 17.07 8.51
N SER A 91 11.26 16.89 9.81
CA SER A 91 11.47 17.89 10.87
C SER A 91 12.83 17.74 11.52
#